data_AF-A0A3D1LN69-F1
#
_entry.id   AF-A0A3D1LN69-F1
#
_cell.length_a   1.000
_cell.length_b   1.000
_cell.length_c   1.000
_cell.angle_alpha   90.00
_cell.angle_beta   90.00
_cell.angle_gamma   90.00
#
_symmetry.space_group_name_H-M   'P 1'
#
loop_
_entity.id
_entity.type
_entity.pdbx_description
1 polymer ?
#
loop_
_entity_poly.entity_id
_entity_poly.type
_entity_poly.pdbx_seq_one_letter_code
_entity_poly.pdbx_strand_id
1 'polypeptide(L)'
;MKPAEEREIEMDISRKDFFRKSLLSLGEAVCSVGNALKAPGDSAPIVPDVADYMATPGESRVAVALNDYCLAKNSGCFACVERCESQAIRLIPGVGVRINAQLCSGCGTCEYVCPVTPKAIKMLPLDKSQPISAIPAEIPPEKGDTTC
;
A
#
# COMPACT_ATOMS: atom_id res chain seq x y z
N MET A 1 -69.41 -45.44 4.86
CA MET A 1 -69.55 -44.74 3.57
C MET A 1 -68.30 -43.88 3.36
N LYS A 2 -67.54 -44.08 2.27
CA LYS A 2 -66.49 -43.16 1.77
C LYS A 2 -67.14 -41.93 1.09
N PRO A 3 -66.41 -40.85 0.74
CA PRO A 3 -64.97 -40.59 0.96
C PRO A 3 -64.66 -39.28 1.72
N ALA A 4 -63.41 -39.19 2.19
CA ALA A 4 -62.71 -37.93 2.40
C ALA A 4 -62.26 -37.43 1.02
N GLU A 5 -62.52 -36.16 0.71
CA GLU A 5 -61.97 -35.52 -0.50
C GLU A 5 -60.81 -34.63 -0.09
N GLU A 6 -59.63 -35.01 -0.58
CA GLU A 6 -58.38 -34.31 -0.45
C GLU A 6 -58.47 -32.88 -1.00
N ARG A 7 -57.92 -31.92 -0.26
CA ARG A 7 -57.16 -30.82 -0.85
C ARG A 7 -55.82 -30.75 -0.15
N GLU A 8 -55.02 -31.77 -0.43
CA GLU A 8 -53.59 -31.78 -0.18
C GLU A 8 -52.97 -30.69 -1.07
N ILE A 9 -52.54 -29.59 -0.46
CA ILE A 9 -51.64 -28.65 -1.11
C ILE A 9 -50.25 -29.28 -1.01
N GLU A 10 -50.01 -30.30 -1.83
CA GLU A 10 -48.70 -30.90 -2.03
C GLU A 10 -47.89 -29.95 -2.93
N MET A 11 -47.25 -28.96 -2.30
CA MET A 11 -46.22 -28.17 -2.96
C MET A 11 -44.95 -29.00 -3.03
N ASP A 12 -44.86 -29.83 -4.05
CA ASP A 12 -43.62 -30.51 -4.43
C ASP A 12 -42.67 -29.48 -5.05
N ILE A 13 -42.05 -28.64 -4.20
CA ILE A 13 -41.10 -27.61 -4.64
C ILE A 13 -39.83 -28.31 -5.12
N SER A 14 -39.78 -28.57 -6.42
CA SER A 14 -38.58 -29.05 -7.09
C SER A 14 -37.41 -28.09 -6.86
N ARG A 15 -36.18 -28.60 -6.69
CA ARG A 15 -34.96 -27.78 -6.49
C ARG A 15 -34.84 -26.67 -7.54
N LYS A 16 -35.20 -26.97 -8.79
CA LYS A 16 -35.20 -26.01 -9.90
C LYS A 16 -36.16 -24.85 -9.68
N ASP A 17 -37.30 -25.10 -9.05
CA ASP A 17 -38.30 -24.08 -8.73
C ASP A 17 -37.94 -23.28 -7.48
N PHE A 18 -37.26 -23.90 -6.50
CA PHE A 18 -36.64 -23.19 -5.40
C PHE A 18 -35.57 -22.19 -5.89
N PHE A 19 -34.70 -22.62 -6.81
CA PHE A 19 -33.67 -21.75 -7.40
C PHE A 19 -34.28 -20.61 -8.23
N ARG A 20 -35.29 -20.88 -9.05
CA ARG A 20 -35.99 -19.85 -9.84
C ARG A 20 -36.68 -18.81 -8.96
N LYS A 21 -37.43 -19.25 -7.94
CA LYS A 21 -38.12 -18.34 -7.03
C LYS A 21 -37.15 -17.51 -6.19
N SER A 22 -36.04 -18.09 -5.75
CA SER A 22 -34.97 -17.32 -5.08
C SER A 22 -34.36 -16.27 -6.00
N LEU A 23 -34.05 -16.61 -7.26
CA LEU A 23 -33.49 -15.65 -8.22
C LEU A 23 -34.48 -14.52 -8.55
N LEU A 24 -35.77 -14.83 -8.71
CA LEU A 24 -36.80 -13.80 -8.93
C LEU A 24 -36.95 -12.89 -7.71
N SER A 25 -37.04 -13.46 -6.49
CA SER A 25 -37.16 -12.68 -5.25
C SER A 25 -35.95 -11.78 -4.99
N LEU A 26 -34.74 -12.26 -5.28
CA LEU A 26 -33.53 -11.43 -5.24
C LEU A 26 -33.54 -10.35 -6.31
N GLY A 27 -33.97 -10.66 -7.53
CA GLY A 27 -34.11 -9.66 -8.61
C GLY A 27 -35.11 -8.55 -8.27
N GLU A 28 -36.25 -8.91 -7.68
CA GLU A 28 -37.26 -7.94 -7.21
C GLU A 28 -36.70 -7.03 -6.10
N ALA A 29 -35.95 -7.59 -5.14
CA ALA A 29 -35.29 -6.82 -4.10
C ALA A 29 -34.22 -5.86 -4.68
N VAL A 30 -33.41 -6.32 -5.62
CA VAL A 30 -32.37 -5.50 -6.28
C VAL A 30 -32.99 -4.35 -7.09
N CYS A 31 -34.06 -4.61 -7.85
CA CYS A 31 -34.79 -3.55 -8.57
C CYS A 31 -35.47 -2.55 -7.62
N SER A 32 -36.02 -3.02 -6.50
CA SER A 32 -36.65 -2.15 -5.50
C SER A 32 -35.65 -1.20 -4.83
N VAL A 33 -34.44 -1.68 -4.53
CA VAL A 33 -33.37 -0.86 -3.91
C VAL A 33 -32.59 -0.05 -4.96
N GLY A 34 -32.59 -0.44 -6.24
CA GLY A 34 -31.90 0.25 -7.33
C GLY A 34 -32.32 1.72 -7.50
N ASN A 35 -33.59 2.05 -7.25
CA ASN A 35 -34.09 3.43 -7.30
C ASN A 35 -33.79 4.24 -6.02
N ALA A 36 -33.41 3.58 -4.92
CA ALA A 36 -33.04 4.23 -3.66
C ALA A 36 -31.58 4.70 -3.64
N LEU A 37 -30.74 4.17 -4.54
CA LEU A 37 -29.41 4.71 -4.82
C LEU A 37 -29.53 5.95 -5.71
N LYS A 38 -30.14 7.00 -5.14
CA LYS A 38 -30.05 8.36 -5.65
C LYS A 38 -28.56 8.66 -5.83
N ALA A 39 -28.22 9.15 -7.03
CA ALA A 39 -26.89 9.65 -7.36
C ALA A 39 -26.31 10.47 -6.21
N PRO A 40 -24.99 10.38 -5.93
CA PRO A 40 -24.36 11.31 -4.99
C PRO A 40 -24.75 12.73 -5.44
N GLY A 41 -25.32 13.52 -4.54
CA GLY A 41 -25.56 14.93 -4.81
C GLY A 41 -24.26 15.56 -5.32
N ASP A 42 -24.38 16.38 -6.37
CA ASP A 42 -23.30 17.04 -7.12
C ASP A 42 -22.38 17.96 -6.29
N SER A 43 -22.43 17.93 -4.96
CA SER A 43 -21.35 18.50 -4.17
C SER A 43 -20.22 17.49 -4.10
N ALA A 44 -19.40 17.45 -5.16
CA ALA A 44 -18.04 16.97 -5.04
C ALA A 44 -17.44 17.57 -3.75
N PRO A 45 -16.72 16.80 -2.92
CA PRO A 45 -16.01 17.36 -1.78
C PRO A 45 -15.21 18.56 -2.26
N ILE A 46 -15.39 19.72 -1.61
CA ILE A 46 -14.54 20.88 -1.86
C ILE A 46 -13.17 20.50 -1.32
N VAL A 47 -12.34 19.87 -2.17
CA VAL A 47 -10.91 19.83 -1.95
C VAL A 47 -10.42 21.27 -2.10
N PRO A 48 -9.71 21.83 -1.10
CA PRO A 48 -9.12 23.15 -1.24
C PRO A 48 -8.22 23.16 -2.48
N ASP A 49 -8.24 24.28 -3.21
CA ASP A 49 -7.39 24.47 -4.39
C ASP A 49 -5.92 24.38 -3.96
N VAL A 50 -5.27 23.28 -4.32
CA VAL A 50 -3.84 23.05 -4.03
C VAL A 50 -2.93 23.93 -4.89
N ALA A 51 -3.48 24.84 -5.71
CA ALA A 51 -2.70 25.83 -6.46
C ALA A 51 -1.77 26.67 -5.57
N ASP A 52 -2.17 26.92 -4.31
CA ASP A 52 -1.37 27.66 -3.34
C ASP A 52 -0.40 26.76 -2.54
N TYR A 53 -0.51 25.42 -2.67
CA TYR A 53 0.48 24.50 -2.11
C TYR A 53 1.71 24.46 -3.02
N MET A 54 2.48 25.55 -2.98
CA MET A 54 3.83 25.52 -3.51
C MET A 54 4.64 24.59 -2.61
N ALA A 55 4.99 23.42 -3.12
CA ALA A 55 6.06 22.63 -2.54
C ALA A 55 7.29 23.55 -2.47
N THR A 56 7.60 24.04 -1.27
CA THR A 56 8.89 24.69 -1.01
C THR A 56 9.96 23.80 -1.63
N PRO A 57 10.95 24.31 -2.38
CA PRO A 57 12.00 23.49 -3.00
C PRO A 57 12.79 22.78 -1.89
N GLY A 58 12.24 21.67 -1.44
CA GLY A 58 12.74 20.88 -0.35
C GLY A 58 14.07 20.33 -0.79
N GLU A 59 15.07 20.53 0.05
CA GLU A 59 16.41 19.99 -0.07
C GLU A 59 16.35 18.60 -0.70
N SER A 60 17.03 18.42 -1.84
CA SER A 60 17.07 17.14 -2.53
C SER A 60 17.59 16.09 -1.55
N ARG A 61 16.86 15.00 -1.32
CA ARG A 61 17.27 13.91 -0.43
C ARG A 61 17.60 12.67 -1.23
N VAL A 62 18.56 11.88 -0.76
CA VAL A 62 18.95 10.58 -1.31
C VAL A 62 18.87 9.50 -0.26
N ALA A 63 18.48 8.31 -0.69
CA ALA A 63 18.52 7.12 0.16
C ALA A 63 19.97 6.63 0.33
N VAL A 64 20.34 6.28 1.56
CA VAL A 64 21.66 5.74 1.92
C VAL A 64 21.48 4.41 2.60
N ALA A 65 22.24 3.40 2.17
CA ALA A 65 22.17 2.05 2.70
C ALA A 65 23.11 1.86 3.90
N LEU A 66 22.54 1.44 5.04
CA LEU A 66 23.25 1.00 6.23
C LEU A 66 23.26 -0.53 6.25
N ASN A 67 24.18 -1.11 5.47
CA ASN A 67 24.14 -2.54 5.17
C ASN A 67 24.39 -3.43 6.39
N ASP A 68 24.89 -2.92 7.51
CA ASP A 68 25.08 -3.69 8.75
C ASP A 68 23.77 -4.15 9.39
N TYR A 69 22.68 -3.44 9.15
CA TYR A 69 21.35 -3.82 9.61
C TYR A 69 20.52 -4.53 8.54
N CYS A 70 21.07 -4.71 7.33
CA CYS A 70 20.29 -5.14 6.17
C CYS A 70 20.08 -6.65 6.14
N LEU A 71 18.83 -7.10 6.29
CA LEU A 71 18.45 -8.52 6.16
C LEU A 71 18.79 -9.12 4.79
N ALA A 72 18.87 -8.30 3.74
CA ALA A 72 19.25 -8.76 2.40
C ALA A 72 20.67 -9.37 2.33
N LYS A 73 21.56 -9.07 3.30
CA LYS A 73 22.86 -9.75 3.41
C LYS A 73 22.71 -11.27 3.49
N ASN A 74 21.77 -11.75 4.31
CA ASN A 74 21.71 -13.16 4.73
C ASN A 74 20.37 -13.86 4.43
N SER A 75 19.27 -13.13 4.26
CA SER A 75 17.93 -13.71 4.25
C SER A 75 17.05 -13.31 3.05
N GLY A 76 17.63 -12.70 2.01
CA GLY A 76 16.89 -12.38 0.78
C GLY A 76 15.72 -11.42 0.99
N CYS A 77 15.89 -10.34 1.75
CA CYS A 77 14.86 -9.30 1.89
C CYS A 77 14.85 -8.36 0.67
N PHE A 78 13.69 -8.19 0.03
CA PHE A 78 13.52 -7.35 -1.17
C PHE A 78 12.64 -6.11 -0.96
N ALA A 79 12.22 -5.82 0.28
CA ALA A 79 11.20 -4.83 0.60
C ALA A 79 11.47 -3.44 -0.02
N CYS A 80 12.69 -2.93 0.07
CA CYS A 80 13.03 -1.62 -0.52
C CYS A 80 13.15 -1.66 -2.05
N VAL A 81 13.64 -2.77 -2.62
CA VAL A 81 13.88 -2.93 -4.06
C VAL A 81 12.54 -2.96 -4.81
N GLU A 82 11.56 -3.72 -4.32
CA GLU A 82 10.25 -3.88 -4.98
C GLU A 82 9.43 -2.58 -5.04
N ARG A 83 9.69 -1.64 -4.13
CA ARG A 83 8.96 -0.36 -4.06
C ARG A 83 9.72 0.81 -4.68
N CYS A 84 10.92 0.58 -5.21
CA CYS A 84 11.70 1.63 -5.84
C CYS A 84 11.25 1.82 -7.30
N GLU A 85 10.32 2.74 -7.51
CA GLU A 85 9.77 3.08 -8.84
C GLU A 85 10.86 3.49 -9.83
N SER A 86 11.85 4.26 -9.38
CA SER A 86 12.97 4.73 -10.20
C SER A 86 14.08 3.69 -10.40
N GLN A 87 13.92 2.49 -9.83
CA GLN A 87 14.88 1.38 -9.92
C GLN A 87 16.32 1.75 -9.48
N ALA A 88 16.44 2.72 -8.58
CA ALA A 88 17.71 3.19 -8.05
C ALA A 88 18.42 2.16 -7.14
N ILE A 89 17.70 1.18 -6.60
CA ILE A 89 18.20 0.22 -5.62
C ILE A 89 18.48 -1.13 -6.30
N ARG A 90 19.65 -1.71 -6.04
CA ARG A 90 20.05 -3.06 -6.46
C ARG A 90 20.43 -3.90 -5.24
N LEU A 91 19.94 -5.13 -5.18
CA LEU A 91 20.36 -6.10 -4.16
C LEU A 91 21.66 -6.78 -4.58
N ILE A 92 22.60 -6.88 -3.66
CA ILE A 92 23.88 -7.56 -3.81
C ILE A 92 23.96 -8.68 -2.75
N PRO A 93 23.89 -9.97 -3.15
CA PRO A 93 23.94 -11.10 -2.23
C PRO A 93 25.18 -11.05 -1.32
N GLY A 94 25.01 -11.33 -0.03
CA GLY A 94 26.09 -11.26 0.96
C GLY A 94 26.53 -9.86 1.38
N VAL A 95 26.05 -8.80 0.71
CA VAL A 95 26.43 -7.40 1.01
C VAL A 95 25.23 -6.56 1.45
N GLY A 96 24.04 -6.81 0.92
CA GLY A 96 22.84 -6.01 1.20
C GLY A 96 22.35 -5.29 -0.05
N VAL A 97 22.23 -3.97 -0.01
CA VAL A 97 21.77 -3.17 -1.17
C VAL A 97 22.76 -2.07 -1.55
N ARG A 98 22.76 -1.69 -2.83
CA ARG A 98 23.44 -0.53 -3.39
C ARG A 98 22.43 0.42 -4.00
N ILE A 99 22.66 1.72 -3.85
CA ILE A 99 21.75 2.77 -4.28
C ILE A 99 22.47 3.68 -5.28
N ASN A 100 21.87 3.87 -6.45
CA ASN A 100 22.33 4.86 -7.42
C ASN A 100 21.67 6.21 -7.11
N ALA A 101 22.44 7.14 -6.53
CA ALA A 101 21.96 8.47 -6.17
C ALA A 101 21.40 9.26 -7.36
N GLN A 102 21.92 9.05 -8.58
CA GLN A 102 21.47 9.76 -9.79
C GLN A 102 20.07 9.34 -10.23
N LEU A 103 19.63 8.14 -9.86
CA LEU A 103 18.28 7.64 -10.16
C LEU A 103 17.34 7.78 -8.96
N CYS A 104 17.83 8.17 -7.79
CA CYS A 104 17.01 8.29 -6.59
C CYS A 104 16.14 9.54 -6.68
N SER A 105 14.82 9.37 -6.67
CA SER A 105 13.87 10.49 -6.68
C SER A 105 13.73 11.18 -5.33
N GLY A 106 14.27 10.60 -4.26
CA GLY A 106 14.12 11.12 -2.90
C GLY A 106 12.77 10.81 -2.24
N CYS A 107 11.94 9.92 -2.80
CA CYS A 107 10.57 9.68 -2.32
C CYS A 107 10.45 9.08 -0.91
N GLY A 108 11.51 8.44 -0.38
CA GLY A 108 11.53 7.89 0.98
C GLY A 108 10.77 6.59 1.21
N THR A 109 10.07 6.03 0.21
CA THR A 109 9.31 4.78 0.36
C THR A 109 10.18 3.63 0.89
N CYS A 110 11.43 3.56 0.47
CA CYS A 110 12.37 2.54 0.89
C CYS A 110 12.72 2.58 2.39
N GLU A 111 12.85 3.76 2.99
CA GLU A 111 13.06 3.94 4.43
C GLU A 111 11.81 3.55 5.21
N TYR A 112 10.63 3.98 4.73
CA TYR A 112 9.35 3.66 5.37
C TYR A 112 9.13 2.14 5.48
N VAL A 113 9.29 1.42 4.37
CA VAL A 113 8.99 -0.03 4.27
C VAL A 113 10.08 -0.95 4.82
N CYS A 114 11.23 -0.41 5.23
CA CYS A 114 12.30 -1.23 5.78
C CYS A 114 11.84 -1.86 7.12
N PRO A 115 11.82 -3.19 7.25
CA PRO A 115 11.18 -3.86 8.40
C PRO A 115 12.05 -3.89 9.67
N VAL A 116 13.32 -3.54 9.57
CA VAL A 116 14.27 -3.61 10.70
C VAL A 116 14.35 -2.32 11.48
N THR A 117 14.66 -2.47 12.78
CA THR A 117 14.99 -1.37 13.69
C THR A 117 16.37 -1.66 14.30
N PRO A 118 17.39 -0.83 14.05
CA PRO A 118 17.38 0.39 13.24
C PRO A 118 17.19 0.11 11.75
N LYS A 119 16.66 1.11 11.02
CA LYS A 119 16.41 1.04 9.59
C LYS A 119 17.72 0.84 8.82
N ALA A 120 17.75 -0.12 7.90
CA ALA A 120 18.91 -0.40 7.05
C ALA A 120 19.04 0.56 5.84
N ILE A 121 18.12 1.50 5.68
CA ILE A 121 18.13 2.53 4.65
C ILE A 121 17.52 3.82 5.20
N LYS A 122 18.18 4.95 5.00
CA LYS A 122 17.77 6.27 5.53
C LYS A 122 17.82 7.35 4.45
N MET A 123 16.93 8.34 4.53
CA MET A 123 16.93 9.50 3.64
C MET A 123 17.79 10.64 4.20
N LEU A 124 18.92 10.91 3.54
CA LEU A 124 19.81 12.01 3.88
C LEU A 124 19.71 13.15 2.86
N PRO A 125 19.97 14.41 3.24
CA PRO A 125 20.14 15.50 2.29
C PRO A 125 21.28 15.21 1.30
N LEU A 126 21.07 15.49 0.02
CA LEU A 126 22.12 15.57 -1.01
C LEU A 126 22.78 16.94 -0.87
N ASP A 127 23.87 16.99 -0.15
CA ASP A 127 24.74 18.15 -0.14
C ASP A 127 25.47 18.22 -1.49
N LYS A 128 25.08 19.18 -2.33
CA LYS A 128 25.67 19.41 -3.67
C LYS A 128 27.19 19.68 -3.64
N SER A 129 27.78 19.87 -2.45
CA SER A 129 29.21 20.07 -2.21
C SER A 129 30.02 18.78 -2.03
N GLN A 130 29.39 17.64 -1.75
CA GLN A 130 30.11 16.37 -1.60
C GLN A 130 29.89 15.47 -2.82
N PRO A 131 30.96 14.90 -3.40
CA PRO A 131 30.80 13.93 -4.46
C PRO A 131 30.03 12.72 -3.90
N ILE A 132 29.12 12.16 -4.70
CA ILE A 132 28.26 11.00 -4.38
C ILE A 132 29.08 9.80 -3.84
N SER A 133 30.38 9.74 -4.12
CA SER A 133 31.33 8.77 -3.60
C SER A 133 31.68 8.92 -2.10
N ALA A 134 31.26 10.01 -1.45
CA ALA A 134 31.68 10.37 -0.09
C ALA A 134 30.65 10.06 1.00
N ILE A 135 29.45 9.58 0.66
CA ILE A 135 28.44 9.22 1.66
C ILE A 135 28.96 8.01 2.47
N PRO A 136 29.32 8.17 3.76
CA PRO A 136 29.86 7.07 4.54
C PRO A 136 28.77 6.02 4.76
N ALA A 137 29.15 4.74 4.63
CA ALA A 137 28.28 3.61 5.00
C ALA A 137 27.96 3.56 6.51
N GLU A 138 28.57 4.43 7.30
CA GLU A 138 28.44 4.52 8.75
C GLU A 138 27.89 5.90 9.13
N ILE A 139 26.59 5.96 9.42
CA ILE A 139 26.03 7.07 10.19
C ILE A 139 26.36 6.75 11.65
N PRO A 140 27.07 7.63 12.39
CA PRO A 140 27.36 7.42 13.80
C PRO A 140 26.06 7.17 14.57
N PRO A 141 26.05 6.30 15.58
CA PRO A 141 24.87 6.10 16.40
C PRO A 141 24.47 7.45 17.02
N GLU A 142 23.23 7.89 16.78
CA GLU A 142 22.66 9.01 17.52
C GLU A 142 22.71 8.65 19.00
N LYS A 143 23.55 9.36 19.74
CA LYS A 143 23.70 9.22 21.17
C LYS A 143 22.37 9.67 21.77
N GLY A 144 21.55 8.71 22.19
CA GLY A 144 20.27 9.00 22.84
C GLY A 144 20.53 9.83 24.09
N ASP A 145 20.01 11.06 24.10
CA ASP A 145 20.01 11.92 25.28
C ASP A 145 19.18 11.22 26.37
N THR A 146 19.89 10.48 27.21
CA THR A 146 19.38 9.97 28.47
C THR A 146 19.50 11.13 29.45
N THR A 147 18.47 11.97 29.49
CA THR A 147 18.29 12.88 30.63
C THR A 147 17.93 12.05 31.85
N CYS A 148 18.69 12.27 32.92
CA CYS A 148 18.54 11.67 34.25
C CYS A 148 17.13 11.81 34.84
#